data_AF-A0AAV9Q9L6-F1
#
_entry.id   AF-A0AAV9Q9L6-F1
#
_cell.length_a   1.000
_cell.length_b   1.000
_cell.length_c   1.000
_cell.angle_alpha   90.00
_cell.angle_beta   90.00
_cell.angle_gamma   90.00
#
_symmetry.space_group_name_H-M   'P 1'
#
loop_
_entity.id
_entity.type
_entity.pdbx_description
1 polymer ?
#
loop_
_entity_poly.entity_id
_entity_poly.type
_entity_poly.pdbx_seq_one_letter_code
_entity_poly.pdbx_strand_id
1 'polypeptide(L)'
;MYPFLHLLPDGSLFIFADRASEVFNVSGNTTVKAMPEMPGLHRTYPNTGGSVMLPLHKGNNYEPEIMICGGGQTQAIDSLCDATCGRVRPTCADPEWQMTSMSEPRGMVEGVLLLDGTVLWLNGCQKGAQGFGLASEPALEALIYNPAKCRWSVSGRTKIARLYHSVALLLLDGTVLIAGSNPNEMPVTMDHVDVKNPHKAFPTDFRVEIYTPPYLRGDKASQRPTHVKLSNQTLFTVEFNVTNVLKTLDIILFTNGFVTHSVHMGQVLVYLENKGWETLSNGRKRTRVGMPGIKIAPGPYVVYVVANGVPSVGQFVTLQL
;
A
#
# COMPACT_ATOMS: atom_id res chain seq x y z
N MET A 1 16.49 -9.81 -8.14
CA MET A 1 16.56 -8.35 -7.86
C MET A 1 15.27 -7.97 -7.16
N TYR A 2 15.28 -7.05 -6.19
CA TYR A 2 14.09 -6.58 -5.45
C TYR A 2 13.13 -7.66 -4.88
N PRO A 3 13.51 -8.40 -3.81
CA PRO A 3 12.57 -9.22 -3.06
C PRO A 3 11.54 -8.35 -2.32
N PHE A 4 10.37 -8.91 -2.03
CA PHE A 4 9.42 -8.26 -1.13
C PHE A 4 9.79 -8.57 0.32
N LEU A 5 9.97 -7.51 1.11
CA LEU A 5 10.40 -7.60 2.50
C LEU A 5 9.40 -6.89 3.40
N HIS A 6 8.88 -7.59 4.39
CA HIS A 6 7.97 -7.04 5.40
C HIS A 6 8.50 -7.34 6.80
N LEU A 7 8.68 -6.30 7.63
CA LEU A 7 9.01 -6.45 9.05
C LEU A 7 7.75 -6.91 9.80
N LEU A 8 7.81 -8.09 10.40
CA LEU A 8 6.70 -8.67 11.14
C LEU A 8 6.64 -8.11 12.58
N PRO A 9 5.46 -8.13 13.23
CA PRO A 9 5.25 -7.64 14.59
C PRO A 9 6.15 -8.24 15.68
N ASP A 10 6.75 -9.42 15.46
CA ASP A 10 7.69 -10.06 16.38
C ASP A 10 9.16 -9.66 16.12
N GLY A 11 9.41 -8.88 15.07
CA GLY A 11 10.73 -8.42 14.63
C GLY A 11 11.44 -9.34 13.63
N SER A 12 10.82 -10.44 13.23
CA SER A 12 11.29 -11.25 12.10
C SER A 12 10.95 -10.59 10.77
N LEU A 13 11.57 -11.05 9.68
CA LEU A 13 11.27 -10.58 8.32
C LEU A 13 10.51 -11.65 7.55
N PHE A 14 9.41 -11.27 6.92
CA PHE A 14 8.87 -12.05 5.81
C PHE A 14 9.62 -11.66 4.53
N ILE A 15 10.25 -12.63 3.90
CA ILE A 15 11.03 -12.47 2.67
C ILE A 15 10.33 -13.26 1.58
N PHE A 16 9.99 -12.61 0.47
CA PHE A 16 9.41 -13.26 -0.69
C PHE A 16 10.23 -12.96 -1.93
N ALA A 17 10.59 -14.01 -2.66
CA ALA A 17 11.32 -13.94 -3.91
C ALA A 17 10.73 -14.94 -4.90
N ASP A 18 10.49 -14.47 -6.11
CA ASP A 18 9.88 -15.21 -7.20
C ASP A 18 8.46 -15.74 -6.89
N ARG A 19 8.38 -16.94 -6.32
CA ARG A 19 7.15 -17.62 -5.85
C ARG A 19 7.32 -18.22 -4.45
N ALA A 20 8.53 -18.17 -3.90
CA ALA A 20 8.88 -18.73 -2.61
C ALA A 20 8.93 -17.63 -1.55
N SER A 21 8.67 -18.02 -0.30
CA SER A 21 8.88 -17.12 0.83
C SER A 21 9.32 -17.85 2.08
N GLU A 22 9.87 -17.08 3.01
CA GLU A 22 10.26 -17.54 4.33
C GLU A 22 10.03 -16.45 5.38
N VAL A 23 9.93 -16.87 6.64
CA VAL A 23 10.10 -16.01 7.80
C VAL A 23 11.53 -16.19 8.30
N PHE A 24 12.26 -15.08 8.38
CA PHE A 24 13.68 -15.05 8.69
C PHE A 24 13.96 -14.27 9.97
N ASN A 25 14.72 -14.85 10.88
CA ASN A 25 15.21 -14.18 12.09
C ASN A 25 16.56 -13.53 11.80
N VAL A 26 16.55 -12.20 11.71
CA VAL A 26 17.75 -11.41 11.39
C VAL A 26 18.82 -11.55 12.47
N SER A 27 18.45 -11.47 13.75
CA SER A 27 19.42 -11.54 14.86
C SER A 27 20.06 -12.92 14.99
N GLY A 28 19.30 -13.97 14.69
CA GLY A 28 19.78 -15.35 14.71
C GLY A 28 20.45 -15.80 13.41
N ASN A 29 20.29 -15.04 12.32
CA ASN A 29 20.69 -15.42 10.97
C ASN A 29 20.14 -16.81 10.56
N THR A 30 18.85 -17.05 10.82
CA THR A 30 18.21 -18.35 10.58
C THR A 30 16.82 -18.20 10.01
N THR A 31 16.45 -19.13 9.11
CA THR A 31 15.07 -19.32 8.68
C THR A 31 14.25 -19.87 9.85
N VAL A 32 13.23 -19.12 10.26
CA VAL A 32 12.25 -19.54 11.27
C VAL A 32 11.26 -20.52 10.65
N LYS A 33 10.81 -20.22 9.43
CA LYS A 33 9.78 -21.00 8.75
C LYS A 33 9.88 -20.81 7.23
N ALA A 34 9.95 -21.90 6.48
CA ALA A 34 9.70 -21.86 5.04
C ALA A 34 8.18 -21.81 4.80
N MET A 35 7.74 -20.98 3.85
CA MET A 35 6.34 -20.82 3.50
C MET A 35 5.98 -21.73 2.32
N PRO A 36 4.70 -22.11 2.15
CA PRO A 36 4.29 -22.77 0.91
C PRO A 36 4.59 -21.88 -0.30
N GLU A 37 4.87 -22.52 -1.43
CA GLU A 37 5.03 -21.82 -2.69
C GLU A 37 3.71 -21.17 -3.11
N MET A 38 3.77 -19.92 -3.57
CA MET A 38 2.59 -19.18 -4.01
C MET A 38 2.10 -19.72 -5.38
N PRO A 39 0.81 -20.03 -5.53
CA PRO A 39 0.23 -20.34 -6.83
C PRO A 39 0.30 -19.17 -7.82
N GLY A 40 0.29 -19.49 -9.12
CA GLY A 40 0.36 -18.51 -10.21
C GLY A 40 1.79 -18.29 -10.71
N LEU A 41 2.04 -17.12 -11.31
CA LEU A 41 3.30 -16.79 -11.98
C LEU A 41 4.32 -16.12 -11.03
N HIS A 42 5.48 -15.77 -11.58
CA HIS A 42 6.57 -15.08 -10.89
C HIS A 42 6.12 -13.68 -10.44
N ARG A 43 6.46 -13.28 -9.20
CA ARG A 43 5.97 -12.02 -8.60
C ARG A 43 7.04 -10.98 -8.34
N THR A 44 8.32 -11.31 -8.45
CA THR A 44 9.40 -10.35 -8.25
C THR A 44 10.11 -10.03 -9.55
N TYR A 45 11.02 -9.06 -9.52
CA TYR A 45 11.74 -8.60 -10.71
C TYR A 45 12.33 -9.76 -11.53
N PRO A 46 12.22 -9.71 -12.87
CA PRO A 46 11.65 -8.61 -13.69
C PRO A 46 10.13 -8.68 -13.86
N ASN A 47 9.50 -9.77 -13.44
CA ASN A 47 8.06 -10.00 -13.57
C ASN A 47 7.29 -9.44 -12.36
N THR A 48 7.67 -8.24 -11.92
CA THR A 48 7.29 -7.70 -10.61
C THR A 48 5.78 -7.50 -10.49
N GLY A 49 5.15 -8.14 -9.50
CA GLY A 49 3.86 -7.77 -8.96
C GLY A 49 4.00 -6.68 -7.88
N GLY A 50 3.00 -6.55 -7.00
CA GLY A 50 3.04 -5.66 -5.86
C GLY A 50 2.78 -6.40 -4.56
N SER A 51 3.32 -5.91 -3.44
CA SER A 51 3.07 -6.50 -2.12
C SER A 51 2.75 -5.46 -1.07
N VAL A 52 1.88 -5.83 -0.13
CA VAL A 52 1.55 -5.05 1.07
C VAL A 52 1.40 -5.98 2.27
N MET A 53 1.81 -5.51 3.45
CA MET A 53 1.30 -6.05 4.70
C MET A 53 -0.04 -5.37 5.00
N LEU A 54 -1.11 -6.16 5.07
CA LEU A 54 -2.45 -5.67 5.36
C LEU A 54 -2.48 -5.00 6.76
N PRO A 55 -3.44 -4.09 7.00
CA PRO A 55 -3.46 -3.32 8.23
C PRO A 55 -3.42 -4.14 9.52
N LEU A 56 -2.60 -3.69 10.47
CA LEU A 56 -2.50 -4.30 11.80
C LEU A 56 -3.49 -3.62 12.75
N HIS A 57 -4.38 -4.38 13.39
CA HIS A 57 -5.39 -3.80 14.27
C HIS A 57 -5.84 -4.76 15.38
N LYS A 58 -6.46 -4.24 16.44
CA LYS A 58 -6.93 -5.08 17.55
C LYS A 58 -7.86 -6.21 17.13
N GLY A 59 -8.73 -5.98 16.14
CA GLY A 59 -9.66 -6.99 15.62
C GLY A 59 -9.01 -8.25 14.99
N ASN A 60 -7.75 -8.17 14.53
CA ASN A 60 -6.97 -9.32 14.06
C ASN A 60 -5.83 -9.67 15.02
N ASN A 61 -5.87 -9.19 16.26
CA ASN A 61 -4.79 -9.31 17.25
C ASN A 61 -3.44 -8.81 16.75
N TYR A 62 -3.44 -7.84 15.83
CA TYR A 62 -2.23 -7.36 15.15
C TYR A 62 -1.45 -8.47 14.44
N GLU A 63 -2.12 -9.55 14.04
CA GLU A 63 -1.52 -10.62 13.25
C GLU A 63 -1.20 -10.11 11.84
N PRO A 64 0.06 -10.26 11.35
CA PRO A 64 0.40 -9.83 10.01
C PRO A 64 -0.26 -10.73 8.97
N GLU A 65 -0.75 -10.12 7.90
CA GLU A 65 -1.19 -10.82 6.70
C GLU A 65 -0.60 -10.12 5.48
N ILE A 66 0.13 -10.85 4.67
CA ILE A 66 0.81 -10.31 3.49
C ILE A 66 -0.06 -10.61 2.26
N MET A 67 -0.32 -9.59 1.46
CA MET A 67 -0.99 -9.71 0.17
C MET A 67 -0.04 -9.39 -0.97
N ILE A 68 0.04 -10.28 -1.94
CA ILE A 68 0.86 -10.14 -3.14
C ILE A 68 -0.04 -10.29 -4.35
N CYS A 69 0.03 -9.36 -5.30
CA CYS A 69 -0.79 -9.33 -6.51
C CYS A 69 0.05 -9.20 -7.76
N GLY A 70 -0.45 -9.75 -8.86
CA GLY A 70 0.10 -9.47 -10.17
C GLY A 70 1.44 -10.15 -10.43
N GLY A 71 2.18 -9.70 -11.43
CA GLY A 71 3.43 -10.29 -11.86
C GLY A 71 3.34 -10.85 -13.27
N GLY A 72 4.20 -11.80 -13.65
CA GLY A 72 4.26 -12.26 -15.04
C GLY A 72 5.11 -13.50 -15.27
N GLN A 73 5.14 -13.97 -16.51
CA GLN A 73 5.76 -15.25 -16.87
C GLN A 73 7.24 -15.12 -17.24
N THR A 74 7.56 -14.24 -18.18
CA THR A 74 8.92 -14.06 -18.71
C THR A 74 9.25 -12.59 -18.89
N GLN A 75 10.54 -12.27 -19.00
CA GLN A 75 10.98 -10.92 -19.34
C GLN A 75 10.86 -10.68 -20.85
N ALA A 76 9.65 -10.44 -21.33
CA ALA A 76 9.34 -10.18 -22.74
C ALA A 76 8.14 -9.25 -22.86
N ILE A 77 8.03 -8.50 -23.96
CA ILE A 77 6.95 -7.52 -24.18
C ILE A 77 5.57 -8.16 -24.31
N ASP A 78 5.51 -9.38 -24.81
CA ASP A 78 4.32 -10.20 -25.01
C ASP A 78 4.05 -11.16 -23.84
N SER A 79 4.86 -11.10 -22.79
CA SER A 79 4.68 -11.88 -21.56
C SER A 79 3.32 -11.59 -20.95
N LEU A 80 2.54 -12.64 -20.67
CA LEU A 80 1.27 -12.46 -19.98
C LEU A 80 1.53 -12.07 -18.53
N CYS A 81 0.85 -11.01 -18.09
CA CYS A 81 0.82 -10.68 -16.68
C CYS A 81 -0.19 -11.56 -15.93
N ASP A 82 -0.02 -11.68 -14.62
CA ASP A 82 -0.91 -12.46 -13.76
C ASP A 82 -2.02 -11.56 -13.18
N ALA A 83 -3.26 -12.06 -13.08
CA ALA A 83 -4.36 -11.38 -12.39
C ALA A 83 -4.50 -11.83 -10.94
N THR A 84 -3.90 -12.97 -10.59
CA THR A 84 -4.08 -13.58 -9.28
C THR A 84 -3.36 -12.79 -8.19
N CYS A 85 -3.95 -12.84 -7.00
CA CYS A 85 -3.37 -12.33 -5.77
C CYS A 85 -3.48 -13.38 -4.68
N GLY A 86 -2.46 -13.50 -3.85
CA GLY A 86 -2.45 -14.39 -2.70
C GLY A 86 -2.30 -13.63 -1.40
N ARG A 87 -3.01 -14.10 -0.37
CA ARG A 87 -2.87 -13.64 1.01
C ARG A 87 -2.32 -14.76 1.87
N VAL A 88 -1.37 -14.46 2.74
CA VAL A 88 -0.80 -15.43 3.67
C VAL A 88 -0.58 -14.79 5.04
N ARG A 89 -0.84 -15.55 6.11
CA ARG A 89 -0.50 -15.15 7.49
C ARG A 89 0.78 -15.87 7.91
N PRO A 90 1.96 -15.21 7.87
CA PRO A 90 3.24 -15.88 8.09
C PRO A 90 3.43 -16.44 9.52
N THR A 91 2.73 -15.87 10.49
CA THR A 91 2.78 -16.25 11.90
C THR A 91 1.89 -17.44 12.25
N CYS A 92 0.91 -17.81 11.40
CA CYS A 92 0.06 -18.97 11.60
C CYS A 92 0.88 -20.28 11.62
N ALA A 93 0.46 -21.26 12.42
CA ALA A 93 1.17 -22.54 12.57
C ALA A 93 1.33 -23.27 11.23
N ASP A 94 0.25 -23.31 10.44
CA ASP A 94 0.22 -23.88 9.09
C ASP A 94 -0.25 -22.81 8.09
N PRO A 95 0.69 -22.05 7.48
CA PRO A 95 0.33 -20.95 6.60
C PRO A 95 -0.11 -21.49 5.23
N GLU A 96 -1.21 -20.94 4.71
CA GLU A 96 -1.72 -21.25 3.37
C GLU A 96 -1.99 -19.97 2.57
N TRP A 97 -1.81 -20.05 1.25
CA TRP A 97 -2.15 -18.96 0.34
C TRP A 97 -3.64 -18.94 0.03
N GLN A 98 -4.32 -17.88 0.47
CA GLN A 98 -5.70 -17.60 0.08
C GLN A 98 -5.71 -16.79 -1.21
N MET A 99 -6.20 -17.39 -2.29
CA MET A 99 -6.13 -16.80 -3.62
C MET A 99 -7.41 -16.02 -3.97
N THR A 100 -7.24 -14.89 -4.65
CA THR A 100 -8.27 -14.09 -5.31
C THR A 100 -7.70 -13.60 -6.65
N SER A 101 -8.47 -12.87 -7.45
CA SER A 101 -7.93 -12.22 -8.66
C SER A 101 -8.46 -10.81 -8.83
N MET A 102 -7.62 -9.94 -9.39
CA MET A 102 -8.02 -8.66 -9.97
C MET A 102 -8.93 -8.89 -11.18
N SER A 103 -9.65 -7.86 -11.62
CA SER A 103 -10.46 -7.88 -12.85
C SER A 103 -9.63 -8.08 -14.12
N GLU A 104 -8.39 -7.59 -14.11
CA GLU A 104 -7.44 -7.65 -15.22
C GLU A 104 -6.06 -8.09 -14.71
N PRO A 105 -5.27 -8.81 -15.55
CA PRO A 105 -3.88 -9.13 -15.24
C PRO A 105 -3.03 -7.87 -15.11
N ARG A 106 -2.02 -7.90 -14.24
CA ARG A 106 -1.18 -6.72 -14.01
C ARG A 106 0.25 -7.06 -13.59
N GLY A 107 1.22 -6.69 -14.41
CA GLY A 107 2.62 -6.57 -14.04
C GLY A 107 2.91 -5.13 -13.64
N MET A 108 3.95 -4.90 -12.84
CA MET A 108 4.33 -3.58 -12.30
C MET A 108 3.25 -2.91 -11.44
N VAL A 109 2.36 -3.71 -10.85
CA VAL A 109 1.28 -3.19 -9.99
C VAL A 109 1.83 -2.66 -8.67
N GLU A 110 1.28 -1.53 -8.22
CA GLU A 110 1.60 -0.92 -6.93
C GLU A 110 0.43 -1.08 -5.96
N GLY A 111 0.74 -1.43 -4.71
CA GLY A 111 -0.23 -1.58 -3.62
C GLY A 111 -0.05 -0.49 -2.57
N VAL A 112 -1.07 0.36 -2.38
CA VAL A 112 -1.06 1.45 -1.41
C VAL A 112 -2.15 1.22 -0.36
N LEU A 113 -1.77 1.12 0.91
CA LEU A 113 -2.68 1.03 2.04
C LEU A 113 -3.45 2.35 2.20
N LEU A 114 -4.76 2.24 2.39
CA LEU A 114 -5.66 3.36 2.56
C LEU A 114 -6.14 3.48 4.01
N LEU A 115 -6.48 4.69 4.44
CA LEU A 115 -6.84 5.02 5.84
C LEU A 115 -8.20 4.45 6.29
N ASP A 116 -8.93 3.77 5.42
CA ASP A 116 -10.14 2.99 5.74
C ASP A 116 -9.86 1.48 5.81
N GLY A 117 -8.59 1.08 5.75
CA GLY A 117 -8.15 -0.31 5.82
C GLY A 117 -8.26 -1.07 4.50
N THR A 118 -8.67 -0.41 3.41
CA THR A 118 -8.63 -0.99 2.07
C THR A 118 -7.25 -0.82 1.42
N VAL A 119 -7.03 -1.49 0.29
CA VAL A 119 -5.80 -1.38 -0.48
C VAL A 119 -6.12 -0.90 -1.89
N LEU A 120 -5.46 0.17 -2.33
CA LEU A 120 -5.48 0.65 -3.70
C LEU A 120 -4.42 -0.08 -4.52
N TRP A 121 -4.84 -0.65 -5.64
CA TRP A 121 -3.97 -1.31 -6.62
C TRP A 121 -4.08 -0.59 -7.96
N LEU A 122 -2.95 -0.12 -8.49
CA LEU A 122 -2.89 0.67 -9.72
C LEU A 122 -1.52 0.53 -10.39
N ASN A 123 -1.32 1.24 -11.50
CA ASN A 123 -0.12 1.24 -12.34
C ASN A 123 0.24 -0.11 -12.95
N GLY A 124 1.07 -0.08 -13.98
CA GLY A 124 1.55 -1.24 -14.71
C GLY A 124 0.79 -1.55 -15.98
N CYS A 125 0.95 -2.80 -16.43
CA CYS A 125 0.51 -3.27 -17.74
C CYS A 125 -0.14 -4.65 -17.66
N GLN A 126 -0.98 -4.98 -18.63
CA GLN A 126 -1.60 -6.29 -18.76
C GLN A 126 -0.68 -7.30 -19.48
N LYS A 127 0.31 -6.81 -20.25
CA LYS A 127 1.35 -7.62 -20.88
C LYS A 127 2.71 -6.97 -20.78
N GLY A 128 3.72 -7.77 -20.49
CA GLY A 128 5.10 -7.32 -20.39
C GLY A 128 5.79 -7.66 -19.08
N ALA A 129 6.93 -7.02 -18.88
CA ALA A 129 7.74 -7.11 -17.67
C ALA A 129 8.43 -5.77 -17.40
N GLN A 130 9.09 -5.65 -16.25
CA GLN A 130 9.97 -4.51 -15.97
C GLN A 130 11.17 -4.48 -16.93
N GLY A 131 11.51 -3.27 -17.38
CA GLY A 131 12.58 -2.98 -18.33
C GLY A 131 12.14 -2.04 -19.44
N PHE A 132 13.09 -1.63 -20.27
CA PHE A 132 12.84 -0.65 -21.32
C PHE A 132 12.25 -1.29 -22.58
N GLY A 133 11.13 -0.76 -23.05
CA GLY A 133 10.41 -1.29 -24.22
C GLY A 133 9.82 -2.69 -24.02
N LEU A 134 9.58 -3.11 -22.77
CA LEU A 134 9.08 -4.45 -22.43
C LEU A 134 7.64 -4.47 -21.93
N ALA A 135 6.88 -3.38 -22.09
CA ALA A 135 5.50 -3.29 -21.63
C ALA A 135 4.57 -2.96 -22.79
N SER A 136 3.40 -3.58 -22.81
CA SER A 136 2.30 -3.31 -23.73
C SER A 136 0.97 -3.39 -22.99
N GLU A 137 -0.12 -2.88 -23.58
CA GLU A 137 -1.46 -2.91 -22.97
C GLU A 137 -1.49 -2.32 -21.54
N PRO A 138 -1.31 -0.99 -21.37
CA PRO A 138 -1.29 -0.36 -20.05
C PRO A 138 -2.56 -0.66 -19.26
N ALA A 139 -2.40 -0.97 -17.98
CA ALA A 139 -3.51 -1.25 -17.10
C ALA A 139 -3.96 0.07 -16.43
N LEU A 140 -5.10 0.60 -16.89
CA LEU A 140 -5.53 1.97 -16.61
C LEU A 140 -6.52 2.08 -15.43
N GLU A 141 -6.98 0.96 -14.89
CA GLU A 141 -7.92 0.95 -13.77
C GLU A 141 -7.22 1.20 -12.44
N ALA A 142 -7.89 1.91 -11.53
CA ALA A 142 -7.58 1.94 -10.11
C ALA A 142 -8.52 0.96 -9.40
N LEU A 143 -7.96 -0.09 -8.80
CA LEU A 143 -8.71 -1.13 -8.12
C LEU A 143 -8.63 -0.94 -6.61
N ILE A 144 -9.73 -1.13 -5.91
CA ILE A 144 -9.74 -1.23 -4.44
C ILE A 144 -9.99 -2.68 -4.06
N TYR A 145 -9.12 -3.22 -3.22
CA TYR A 145 -9.37 -4.46 -2.48
C TYR A 145 -9.80 -4.15 -1.05
N ASN A 146 -10.94 -4.72 -0.64
CA ASN A 146 -11.40 -4.70 0.74
C ASN A 146 -11.05 -6.04 1.41
N PRO A 147 -10.05 -6.10 2.31
CA PRO A 147 -9.60 -7.34 2.93
C PRO A 147 -10.65 -7.96 3.88
N ALA A 148 -11.47 -7.12 4.53
CA ALA A 148 -12.53 -7.58 5.43
C ALA A 148 -13.70 -8.26 4.71
N LYS A 149 -13.89 -7.97 3.41
CA LYS A 149 -14.94 -8.56 2.58
C LYS A 149 -14.41 -9.49 1.48
N CYS A 150 -13.09 -9.63 1.40
CA CYS A 150 -12.38 -10.32 0.31
C CYS A 150 -12.88 -9.90 -1.09
N ARG A 151 -13.09 -8.59 -1.30
CA ARG A 151 -13.78 -8.09 -2.51
C ARG A 151 -13.00 -7.02 -3.24
N TRP A 152 -12.95 -7.16 -4.56
CA TRP A 152 -12.42 -6.16 -5.49
C TRP A 152 -13.51 -5.22 -6.01
N SER A 153 -13.12 -3.99 -6.33
CA SER A 153 -13.97 -3.03 -7.03
C SER A 153 -13.13 -2.07 -7.85
N VAL A 154 -13.61 -1.69 -9.02
CA VAL A 154 -13.04 -0.60 -9.81
C VAL A 154 -13.47 0.73 -9.20
N SER A 155 -12.50 1.61 -8.92
CA SER A 155 -12.74 2.90 -8.24
C SER A 155 -12.51 4.11 -9.13
N GLY A 156 -11.84 3.93 -10.27
CA GLY A 156 -11.55 4.97 -11.24
C GLY A 156 -10.68 4.46 -12.38
N ARG A 157 -10.45 5.32 -13.38
CA ARG A 157 -9.60 5.01 -14.53
C ARG A 157 -8.76 6.23 -14.89
N THR A 158 -7.48 6.03 -15.21
CA THR A 158 -6.60 7.06 -15.76
C THR A 158 -6.52 6.97 -17.28
N LYS A 159 -5.98 8.01 -17.93
CA LYS A 159 -5.56 8.00 -19.33
C LYS A 159 -4.03 7.97 -19.48
N ILE A 160 -3.30 7.94 -18.36
CA ILE A 160 -1.84 7.96 -18.33
C ILE A 160 -1.35 6.52 -18.13
N ALA A 161 -0.51 6.05 -19.04
CA ALA A 161 0.15 4.76 -18.92
C ALA A 161 1.28 4.86 -17.88
N ARG A 162 1.02 4.43 -16.66
CA ARG A 162 1.99 4.38 -15.57
C ARG A 162 2.72 3.04 -15.61
N LEU A 163 3.76 2.90 -16.42
CA LEU A 163 4.49 1.66 -16.66
C LEU A 163 5.76 1.58 -15.79
N TYR A 164 6.84 0.99 -16.29
CA TYR A 164 8.13 0.94 -15.61
C TYR A 164 8.56 2.32 -15.10
N HIS A 165 9.15 2.36 -13.90
CA HIS A 165 9.49 3.58 -13.15
C HIS A 165 8.31 4.49 -12.79
N SER A 166 7.08 3.96 -12.67
CA SER A 166 6.01 4.64 -11.93
C SER A 166 6.17 4.46 -10.42
N VAL A 167 5.56 5.36 -9.66
CA VAL A 167 5.41 5.25 -8.20
C VAL A 167 4.02 5.72 -7.75
N ALA A 168 3.54 5.20 -6.63
CA ALA A 168 2.39 5.72 -5.90
C ALA A 168 2.60 5.75 -4.38
N LEU A 169 2.06 6.78 -3.69
CA LEU A 169 2.18 6.91 -2.24
C LEU A 169 1.06 7.76 -1.62
N LEU A 170 0.66 7.42 -0.39
CA LEU A 170 -0.36 8.16 0.36
C LEU A 170 0.21 9.49 0.87
N LEU A 171 -0.51 10.59 0.65
CA LEU A 171 -0.16 11.93 1.11
C LEU A 171 -0.77 12.26 2.48
N LEU A 172 -0.26 13.31 3.11
CA LEU A 172 -0.74 13.81 4.41
C LEU A 172 -2.21 14.22 4.40
N ASP A 173 -2.76 14.61 3.26
CA ASP A 173 -4.16 14.93 3.13
C ASP A 173 -5.02 13.68 2.89
N GLY A 174 -4.46 12.47 2.96
CA GLY A 174 -5.17 11.20 2.73
C GLY A 174 -5.53 10.95 1.27
N THR A 175 -5.02 11.74 0.32
CA THR A 175 -5.06 11.39 -1.11
C THR A 175 -3.84 10.54 -1.48
N VAL A 176 -3.83 9.96 -2.69
CA VAL A 176 -2.68 9.18 -3.18
C VAL A 176 -2.04 9.91 -4.35
N LEU A 177 -0.75 10.22 -4.24
CA LEU A 177 0.07 10.72 -5.32
C LEU A 177 0.47 9.58 -6.24
N ILE A 178 0.39 9.80 -7.54
CA ILE A 178 0.82 8.87 -8.59
C ILE A 178 1.73 9.63 -9.54
N ALA A 179 2.96 9.16 -9.75
CA ALA A 179 3.96 9.87 -10.52
C ALA A 179 4.81 8.94 -11.39
N GLY A 180 5.57 9.57 -12.29
CA GLY A 180 6.42 8.90 -13.27
C GLY A 180 5.65 8.25 -14.41
N SER A 181 6.33 8.04 -15.51
CA SER A 181 6.69 6.70 -15.95
C SER A 181 7.88 6.86 -16.87
N ASN A 182 8.85 5.96 -16.81
CA ASN A 182 9.98 5.98 -17.73
C ASN A 182 10.23 4.57 -18.29
N PRO A 183 9.40 4.11 -19.23
CA PRO A 183 9.58 2.81 -19.88
C PRO A 183 10.65 2.81 -20.97
N ASN A 184 11.46 3.87 -21.06
CA ASN A 184 12.42 4.10 -22.13
C ASN A 184 13.85 4.24 -21.58
N GLU A 185 14.83 3.73 -22.32
CA GLU A 185 16.25 3.85 -21.96
C GLU A 185 16.70 5.33 -21.95
N MET A 186 16.24 6.08 -22.94
CA MET A 186 16.38 7.54 -23.02
C MET A 186 15.01 8.20 -22.96
N PRO A 187 14.87 9.40 -22.35
CA PRO A 187 13.58 10.08 -22.28
C PRO A 187 12.94 10.28 -23.66
N VAL A 188 11.66 9.90 -23.79
CA VAL A 188 10.86 10.08 -25.00
C VAL A 188 9.75 11.09 -24.69
N THR A 189 9.74 12.23 -25.36
CA THR A 189 8.67 13.23 -25.25
C THR A 189 7.47 12.84 -26.12
N MET A 190 6.30 13.44 -25.87
CA MET A 190 5.05 13.10 -26.57
C MET A 190 5.13 13.20 -28.10
N ASP A 191 5.89 14.15 -28.64
CA ASP A 191 6.10 14.37 -30.07
C ASP A 191 7.04 13.34 -30.72
N HIS A 192 7.80 12.59 -29.91
CA HIS A 192 8.72 11.54 -30.35
C HIS A 192 8.20 10.13 -30.11
N VAL A 193 6.93 10.00 -29.70
CA VAL A 193 6.28 8.69 -29.53
C VAL A 193 6.11 8.03 -30.90
N ASP A 194 6.56 6.77 -30.99
CA ASP A 194 6.33 5.89 -32.14
C ASP A 194 5.70 4.59 -31.62
N VAL A 195 4.38 4.48 -31.78
CA VAL A 195 3.60 3.33 -31.32
C VAL A 195 3.98 2.01 -31.99
N LYS A 196 4.73 2.05 -33.11
CA LYS A 196 5.24 0.85 -33.79
C LYS A 196 6.60 0.41 -33.27
N ASN A 197 7.30 1.27 -32.54
CA ASN A 197 8.57 0.96 -31.92
C ASN A 197 8.36 0.73 -30.42
N PRO A 198 8.54 -0.50 -29.90
CA PRO A 198 8.29 -0.79 -28.49
C PRO A 198 9.13 0.06 -27.53
N HIS A 199 10.32 0.52 -27.92
CA HIS A 199 11.18 1.39 -27.12
C HIS A 199 10.81 2.87 -27.17
N LYS A 200 9.74 3.23 -27.90
CA LYS A 200 9.21 4.60 -28.01
C LYS A 200 7.67 4.63 -28.00
N ALA A 201 7.03 3.50 -27.71
CA ALA A 201 5.57 3.36 -27.79
C ALA A 201 4.85 4.17 -26.70
N PHE A 202 5.53 4.43 -25.59
CA PHE A 202 5.03 5.21 -24.47
C PHE A 202 6.01 6.33 -24.13
N PRO A 203 5.51 7.56 -23.86
CA PRO A 203 6.36 8.67 -23.46
C PRO A 203 6.97 8.45 -22.07
N THR A 204 8.06 9.13 -21.80
CA THR A 204 8.49 9.41 -20.42
C THR A 204 7.54 10.45 -19.83
N ASP A 205 6.82 10.08 -18.78
CA ASP A 205 5.76 10.91 -18.19
C ASP A 205 6.24 11.63 -16.92
N PHE A 206 6.24 12.96 -16.98
CA PHE A 206 6.59 13.85 -15.87
C PHE A 206 5.38 14.39 -15.11
N ARG A 207 4.16 14.06 -15.54
CA ARG A 207 2.93 14.54 -14.88
C ARG A 207 2.71 13.77 -13.59
N VAL A 208 2.07 14.43 -12.64
CA VAL A 208 1.62 13.84 -11.38
C VAL A 208 0.10 13.81 -11.39
N GLU A 209 -0.48 12.69 -10.94
CA GLU A 209 -1.91 12.56 -10.68
C GLU A 209 -2.16 12.43 -9.18
N ILE A 210 -3.30 12.93 -8.74
CA ILE A 210 -3.81 12.71 -7.38
C ILE A 210 -5.06 11.85 -7.49
N TYR A 211 -5.04 10.69 -6.85
CA TYR A 211 -6.21 9.86 -6.65
C TYR A 211 -6.87 10.23 -5.32
N THR A 212 -8.17 10.57 -5.37
CA THR A 212 -8.99 10.84 -4.19
C THR A 212 -9.75 9.58 -3.75
N PRO A 213 -9.43 8.97 -2.60
CA PRO A 213 -10.09 7.76 -2.12
C PRO A 213 -11.57 7.98 -1.73
N PRO A 214 -12.41 6.93 -1.69
CA PRO A 214 -13.83 7.04 -1.36
C PRO A 214 -14.17 7.71 -0.03
N TYR A 215 -13.24 7.76 0.93
CA TYR A 215 -13.41 8.46 2.20
C TYR A 215 -13.22 9.99 2.10
N LEU A 216 -12.76 10.54 0.97
CA LEU A 216 -12.62 11.98 0.72
C LEU A 216 -13.48 12.51 -0.43
N ARG A 217 -14.37 11.69 -1.02
CA ARG A 217 -15.20 12.14 -2.15
C ARG A 217 -16.48 12.84 -1.67
N GLY A 218 -16.92 13.84 -2.44
CA GLY A 218 -18.12 14.62 -2.17
C GLY A 218 -18.09 15.27 -0.79
N ASP A 219 -19.23 15.27 -0.10
CA ASP A 219 -19.41 15.93 1.21
C ASP A 219 -18.52 15.36 2.33
N LYS A 220 -17.91 14.18 2.14
CA LYS A 220 -16.96 13.65 3.12
C LYS A 220 -15.71 14.53 3.25
N ALA A 221 -15.31 15.20 2.16
CA ALA A 221 -14.15 16.10 2.19
C ALA A 221 -14.31 17.25 3.20
N SER A 222 -15.53 17.72 3.44
CA SER A 222 -15.84 18.77 4.42
C SER A 222 -16.12 18.25 5.83
N GLN A 223 -16.13 16.92 6.04
CA GLN A 223 -16.42 16.28 7.33
C GLN A 223 -15.15 15.84 8.08
N ARG A 224 -13.98 16.19 7.55
CA ARG A 224 -12.69 15.79 8.11
C ARG A 224 -12.52 16.34 9.53
N PRO A 225 -11.91 15.57 10.44
CA PRO A 225 -11.44 16.13 11.69
C PRO A 225 -10.42 17.25 11.44
N THR A 226 -10.53 18.34 12.20
CA THR A 226 -9.65 19.51 12.11
C THR A 226 -8.99 19.82 13.44
N HIS A 227 -7.99 20.72 13.43
CA HIS A 227 -7.23 21.14 14.62
C HIS A 227 -6.72 19.96 15.45
N VAL A 228 -6.18 18.95 14.77
CA VAL A 228 -5.58 17.77 15.42
C VAL A 228 -4.33 18.22 16.18
N LYS A 229 -4.28 17.90 17.47
CA LYS A 229 -3.14 18.18 18.35
C LYS A 229 -2.76 16.92 19.11
N LEU A 230 -1.49 16.55 19.02
CA LEU A 230 -0.90 15.43 19.74
C LEU A 230 -0.14 15.94 20.97
N SER A 231 -0.16 15.20 22.08
CA SER A 231 0.75 15.45 23.21
C SER A 231 2.09 14.75 23.03
N ASN A 232 3.16 15.29 23.60
CA ASN A 232 4.52 14.73 23.51
C ASN A 232 4.80 13.66 24.60
N GLN A 233 4.16 12.49 24.51
CA GLN A 233 4.34 11.38 25.48
C GLN A 233 4.18 10.02 24.78
N THR A 234 4.72 8.94 25.36
CA THR A 234 4.59 7.55 24.83
C THR A 234 3.14 7.09 24.79
N LEU A 235 2.39 7.36 25.86
CA LEU A 235 0.93 7.36 25.86
C LEU A 235 0.50 8.79 25.58
N PHE A 236 0.09 9.06 24.34
CA PHE A 236 -0.27 10.41 23.94
C PHE A 236 -1.79 10.61 23.92
N THR A 237 -2.19 11.86 24.08
CA THR A 237 -3.56 12.29 23.81
C THR A 237 -3.64 12.89 22.43
N VAL A 238 -4.78 12.68 21.79
CA VAL A 238 -5.16 13.33 20.53
C VAL A 238 -6.38 14.17 20.78
N GLU A 239 -6.27 15.47 20.52
CA GLU A 239 -7.40 16.39 20.55
C GLU A 239 -7.74 16.87 19.15
N PHE A 240 -9.03 16.94 18.82
CA PHE A 240 -9.48 17.31 17.49
C PHE A 240 -10.91 17.84 17.51
N ASN A 241 -11.28 18.52 16.43
CA ASN A 241 -12.63 19.03 16.19
C ASN A 241 -13.32 18.12 15.18
N VAL A 242 -14.62 17.91 15.34
CA VAL A 242 -15.48 17.23 14.37
C VAL A 242 -16.75 18.05 14.17
N THR A 243 -17.26 18.08 12.94
CA THR A 243 -18.51 18.76 12.60
C THR A 243 -19.74 17.89 12.87
N ASN A 244 -19.61 16.59 12.64
CA ASN A 244 -20.68 15.61 12.84
C ASN A 244 -20.59 14.93 14.21
N VAL A 245 -21.72 14.39 14.66
CA VAL A 245 -21.76 13.49 15.82
C VAL A 245 -20.83 12.32 15.57
N LEU A 246 -19.85 12.14 16.46
CA LEU A 246 -18.86 11.07 16.36
C LEU A 246 -19.50 9.73 16.74
N LYS A 247 -19.41 8.75 15.85
CA LYS A 247 -19.93 7.38 16.02
C LYS A 247 -18.81 6.35 16.01
N THR A 248 -17.80 6.54 15.15
CA THR A 248 -16.60 5.70 15.11
C THR A 248 -15.35 6.56 15.14
N LEU A 249 -14.30 6.03 15.75
CA LEU A 249 -13.01 6.69 15.87
C LEU A 249 -11.90 5.66 15.75
N ASP A 250 -11.05 5.87 14.75
CA ASP A 250 -9.78 5.16 14.61
C ASP A 250 -8.63 6.18 14.67
N ILE A 251 -7.53 5.77 15.28
CA ILE A 251 -6.27 6.50 15.25
C ILE A 251 -5.27 5.63 14.53
N ILE A 252 -4.75 6.11 13.41
CA ILE A 252 -3.88 5.32 12.53
C ILE A 252 -2.46 5.88 12.59
N LEU A 253 -1.49 5.01 12.82
CA LEU A 253 -0.08 5.27 12.58
C LEU A 253 0.29 4.69 11.22
N PHE A 254 0.87 5.51 10.35
CA PHE A 254 1.17 5.12 8.98
C PHE A 254 2.54 5.63 8.54
N THR A 255 3.21 4.86 7.69
CA THR A 255 4.32 5.35 6.87
C THR A 255 4.26 4.70 5.49
N ASN A 256 4.63 5.45 4.45
CA ASN A 256 4.81 4.87 3.11
C ASN A 256 6.10 4.04 3.02
N GLY A 257 7.07 4.30 3.91
CA GLY A 257 8.44 3.90 3.68
C GLY A 257 9.00 4.53 2.39
N PHE A 258 9.64 3.73 1.55
CA PHE A 258 10.18 4.14 0.25
C PHE A 258 9.55 3.30 -0.87
N VAL A 259 9.40 3.90 -2.05
CA VAL A 259 8.83 3.21 -3.21
C VAL A 259 9.66 3.45 -4.46
N THR A 260 9.97 2.38 -5.18
CA THR A 260 10.55 2.42 -6.53
C THR A 260 10.35 1.07 -7.21
N HIS A 261 10.30 1.05 -8.54
CA HIS A 261 10.21 -0.20 -9.31
C HIS A 261 9.07 -1.13 -8.85
N SER A 262 7.91 -0.56 -8.51
CA SER A 262 6.74 -1.26 -7.94
C SER A 262 6.99 -1.96 -6.59
N VAL A 263 8.10 -1.66 -5.92
CA VAL A 263 8.45 -2.23 -4.62
C VAL A 263 8.33 -1.16 -3.54
N HIS A 264 7.46 -1.43 -2.57
CA HIS A 264 7.30 -0.61 -1.37
C HIS A 264 8.09 -1.22 -0.22
N MET A 265 9.10 -0.50 0.28
CA MET A 265 9.94 -0.91 1.40
C MET A 265 9.52 -0.16 2.66
N GLY A 266 8.96 -0.87 3.63
CA GLY A 266 8.62 -0.32 4.95
C GLY A 266 7.24 0.33 5.05
N GLN A 267 6.38 0.22 4.04
CA GLN A 267 4.99 0.64 4.14
C GLN A 267 4.27 -0.16 5.24
N VAL A 268 3.69 0.54 6.22
CA VAL A 268 2.91 -0.09 7.28
C VAL A 268 1.76 0.82 7.74
N LEU A 269 0.62 0.21 8.06
CA LEU A 269 -0.55 0.87 8.62
C LEU A 269 -0.98 0.13 9.88
N VAL A 270 -0.98 0.84 11.02
CA VAL A 270 -1.34 0.30 12.33
C VAL A 270 -2.49 1.11 12.91
N TYR A 271 -3.57 0.43 13.28
CA TYR A 271 -4.63 1.00 14.09
C TYR A 271 -4.21 1.00 15.56
N LEU A 272 -3.94 2.18 16.10
CA LEU A 272 -3.47 2.36 17.47
C LEU A 272 -4.59 2.08 18.48
N GLU A 273 -4.19 1.61 19.66
CA GLU A 273 -5.13 1.31 20.72
C GLU A 273 -5.73 2.59 21.29
N ASN A 274 -7.05 2.64 21.41
CA ASN A 274 -7.75 3.72 22.09
C ASN A 274 -8.99 3.18 22.83
N LYS A 275 -9.44 3.90 23.85
CA LYS A 275 -10.61 3.53 24.68
C LYS A 275 -11.81 4.46 24.41
N GLY A 276 -12.00 4.87 23.16
CA GLY A 276 -13.02 5.85 22.78
C GLY A 276 -12.56 7.29 23.01
N TRP A 277 -13.52 8.21 23.18
CA TRP A 277 -13.26 9.63 23.30
C TRP A 277 -14.09 10.30 24.41
N GLU A 278 -13.55 11.39 24.94
CA GLU A 278 -14.27 12.33 25.79
C GLU A 278 -14.60 13.62 25.01
N THR A 279 -15.61 14.36 25.46
CA THR A 279 -15.91 15.70 24.96
C THR A 279 -15.49 16.73 26.00
N LEU A 280 -14.58 17.62 25.62
CA LEU A 280 -14.09 18.68 26.48
C LEU A 280 -15.12 19.82 26.60
N SER A 281 -14.96 20.69 27.58
CA SER A 281 -15.85 21.83 27.83
C SER A 281 -15.96 22.80 26.63
N ASN A 282 -14.92 22.86 25.80
CA ASN A 282 -14.90 23.63 24.55
C ASN A 282 -15.44 22.87 23.33
N GLY A 283 -16.08 21.71 23.54
CA GLY A 283 -16.67 20.86 22.49
C GLY A 283 -15.69 19.97 21.72
N ARG A 284 -14.37 20.16 21.88
CA ARG A 284 -13.35 19.33 21.23
C ARG A 284 -13.42 17.89 21.72
N LYS A 285 -13.04 16.94 20.87
CA LYS A 285 -12.90 15.53 21.25
C LYS A 285 -11.47 15.29 21.71
N ARG A 286 -11.32 14.45 22.73
CA ARG A 286 -10.01 13.94 23.16
C ARG A 286 -10.05 12.43 23.27
N THR A 287 -8.99 11.77 22.83
CA THR A 287 -8.76 10.34 23.09
C THR A 287 -7.36 10.10 23.62
N ARG A 288 -7.18 9.05 24.44
CA ARG A 288 -5.86 8.55 24.84
C ARG A 288 -5.50 7.40 23.91
N VAL A 289 -4.26 7.43 23.42
CA VAL A 289 -3.77 6.52 22.41
C VAL A 289 -2.53 5.81 22.93
N GLY A 290 -2.51 4.50 22.74
CA GLY A 290 -1.38 3.62 23.09
C GLY A 290 -0.85 2.90 21.86
N MET A 291 0.45 2.63 21.88
CA MET A 291 1.07 1.70 20.94
C MET A 291 0.69 0.27 21.31
N PRO A 292 0.29 -0.57 20.34
CA PRO A 292 0.13 -2.00 20.58
C PRO A 292 1.48 -2.66 20.88
N GLY A 293 1.45 -3.83 21.52
CA GLY A 293 2.64 -4.61 21.89
C GLY A 293 3.33 -5.30 20.70
N ILE A 294 3.62 -4.56 19.63
CA ILE A 294 4.27 -5.03 18.41
C ILE A 294 5.60 -4.30 18.18
N LYS A 295 6.50 -4.94 17.45
CA LYS A 295 7.72 -4.31 16.95
C LYS A 295 7.44 -3.63 15.61
N ILE A 296 7.88 -2.39 15.49
CA ILE A 296 7.91 -1.62 14.24
C ILE A 296 9.23 -0.83 14.21
N ALA A 297 9.71 -0.48 13.01
CA ALA A 297 10.98 0.22 12.87
C ALA A 297 10.90 1.64 13.45
N PRO A 298 11.92 2.16 14.14
CA PRO A 298 11.97 3.57 14.52
C PRO A 298 12.07 4.45 13.28
N GLY A 299 11.61 5.71 13.38
CA GLY A 299 11.67 6.65 12.27
C GLY A 299 10.44 7.54 12.13
N PRO A 300 10.30 8.23 10.99
CA PRO A 300 9.15 9.11 10.75
C PRO A 300 7.89 8.31 10.42
N TYR A 301 6.81 8.70 11.07
CA TYR A 301 5.46 8.22 10.82
C TYR A 301 4.49 9.39 10.75
N VAL A 302 3.26 9.08 10.35
CA VAL A 302 2.15 10.03 10.33
C VAL A 302 1.01 9.45 11.14
N VAL A 303 0.47 10.24 12.06
CA VAL A 303 -0.75 9.93 12.80
C VAL A 303 -1.94 10.59 12.11
N TYR A 304 -2.97 9.79 11.82
CA TYR A 304 -4.25 10.25 11.30
C TYR A 304 -5.35 10.00 12.32
N VAL A 305 -6.28 10.95 12.44
CA VAL A 305 -7.55 10.75 13.13
C VAL A 305 -8.59 10.41 12.09
N VAL A 306 -9.23 9.25 12.18
CA VAL A 306 -10.31 8.85 11.28
C VAL A 306 -11.62 8.85 12.05
N ALA A 307 -12.43 9.88 11.83
CA ALA A 307 -13.74 10.04 12.47
C ALA A 307 -14.84 9.65 11.50
N ASN A 308 -15.72 8.72 11.89
CA ASN A 308 -16.82 8.26 11.02
C ASN A 308 -16.34 7.80 9.62
N GLY A 309 -15.13 7.23 9.56
CA GLY A 309 -14.51 6.79 8.30
C GLY A 309 -13.92 7.90 7.43
N VAL A 310 -13.77 9.13 7.94
CA VAL A 310 -13.14 10.27 7.24
C VAL A 310 -11.85 10.69 7.96
N PRO A 311 -10.69 10.69 7.28
CA PRO A 311 -9.42 11.03 7.91
C PRO A 311 -9.18 12.54 8.03
N SER A 312 -8.47 12.94 9.07
CA SER A 312 -7.87 14.27 9.20
C SER A 312 -6.75 14.47 8.20
N VAL A 313 -6.16 15.67 8.17
CA VAL A 313 -4.78 15.81 7.66
C VAL A 313 -3.84 15.17 8.68
N GLY A 314 -2.88 14.39 8.20
CA GLY A 314 -1.93 13.65 9.02
C GLY A 314 -0.96 14.56 9.78
N GLN A 315 -0.53 14.10 10.95
CA GLN A 315 0.44 14.78 11.81
C GLN A 315 1.72 13.96 11.85
N PHE A 316 2.86 14.54 11.47
CA PHE A 316 4.14 13.85 11.58
C PHE A 316 4.49 13.58 13.04
N VAL A 317 5.01 12.38 13.28
CA VAL A 317 5.60 11.96 14.55
C VAL A 317 6.88 11.19 14.25
N THR A 318 7.79 11.15 15.23
CA THR A 318 8.97 10.28 15.16
C THR A 318 8.82 9.21 16.22
N LEU A 319 8.85 7.95 15.78
CA LEU A 319 8.94 6.82 16.69
C LEU A 319 10.39 6.62 17.10
N GLN A 320 10.64 6.58 18.40
CA GLN A 320 11.94 6.32 19.01
C GLN A 320 11.92 4.95 19.69
N LEU A 321 13.09 4.31 19.78
CA LEU A 321 13.29 3.05 20.51
C LEU A 321 13.21 3.26 22.03
#